data_AF-A0A135L544-F1
#
_entry.id   AF-A0A135L544-F1
#
_cell.length_a   1.000
_cell.length_b   1.000
_cell.length_c   1.000
_cell.angle_alpha   90.00
_cell.angle_beta   90.00
_cell.angle_gamma   90.00
#
_symmetry.space_group_name_H-M   'P 1'
#
loop_
_entity.id
_entity.type
_entity.pdbx_description
1 polymer ?
#
loop_
_entity_poly.entity_id
_entity_poly.type
_entity_poly.pdbx_seq_one_letter_code
_entity_poly.pdbx_strand_id
1 'polypeptide(L)'
;MNTQNYYDVILVGAGPAGIFASYELTKLNPELKVILIDKGQDIYHRSCPIHKGILTECPTTKRFEYQSCYPTCALTGGWGGSGAFSDGKFNITTDFGGWMGDYIPSAELLDLIEYVDQINLSFGATEETHGSLQVSETIKALEHEIDELEILIDEDTTLEQKNN
;
A
#
# COMPACT_ATOMS: atom_id res chain seq x y z
N MET A 1 39.92 -1.93 -14.95
CA MET A 1 39.62 -2.22 -13.53
C MET A 1 38.27 -2.93 -13.52
N ASN A 2 38.21 -4.16 -12.99
CA ASN A 2 36.99 -4.95 -12.98
C ASN A 2 36.16 -4.53 -11.75
N THR A 3 35.32 -3.50 -11.90
CA THR A 3 34.45 -3.00 -10.83
C THR A 3 33.13 -3.78 -10.86
N GLN A 4 33.16 -5.03 -10.42
CA GLN A 4 31.94 -5.78 -10.12
C GLN A 4 31.41 -5.26 -8.78
N ASN A 5 30.31 -4.51 -8.83
CA ASN A 5 29.59 -4.09 -7.62
C ASN A 5 28.69 -5.25 -7.19
N TYR A 6 29.11 -5.95 -6.14
CA TYR A 6 28.29 -6.98 -5.51
C TYR A 6 27.32 -6.33 -4.54
N TYR A 7 26.04 -6.67 -4.69
CA TYR A 7 24.95 -6.32 -3.79
C TYR A 7 24.47 -7.60 -3.11
N ASP A 8 24.13 -7.51 -1.82
CA ASP A 8 23.58 -8.62 -1.06
C ASP A 8 22.09 -8.81 -1.38
N VAL A 9 21.39 -7.70 -1.65
CA VAL A 9 19.97 -7.69 -2.02
C VAL A 9 19.73 -6.74 -3.19
N ILE A 10 19.01 -7.24 -4.19
CA ILE A 10 18.55 -6.46 -5.35
C ILE A 10 17.02 -6.42 -5.31
N LEU A 11 16.45 -5.23 -5.18
CA LEU A 11 15.01 -5.00 -5.26
C LEU A 11 14.67 -4.40 -6.63
N VAL A 12 13.65 -4.96 -7.29
CA VAL A 12 13.19 -4.52 -8.61
C VAL A 12 11.78 -3.96 -8.48
N GLY A 13 11.64 -2.66 -8.70
CA GLY A 13 10.42 -1.88 -8.57
C GLY A 13 10.48 -0.92 -7.38
N ALA A 14 10.62 0.38 -7.64
CA ALA A 14 10.66 1.43 -6.63
C ALA A 14 9.26 1.97 -6.28
N GLY A 15 8.26 1.08 -6.22
CA GLY A 15 6.97 1.37 -5.62
C GLY A 15 7.01 1.29 -4.08
N PRO A 16 5.88 1.51 -3.38
CA PRO A 16 5.83 1.48 -1.92
C PRO A 16 6.44 0.20 -1.32
N ALA A 17 6.07 -0.98 -1.85
CA ALA A 17 6.63 -2.25 -1.38
C ALA A 17 8.17 -2.31 -1.48
N GLY A 18 8.75 -1.89 -2.61
CA GLY A 18 10.20 -1.89 -2.79
C GLY A 18 10.91 -0.84 -1.94
N ILE A 19 10.30 0.33 -1.75
CA ILE A 19 10.82 1.40 -0.89
C ILE A 19 10.84 0.95 0.57
N PHE A 20 9.72 0.45 1.11
CA PHE A 20 9.65 0.01 2.50
C PHE A 20 10.47 -1.25 2.76
N ALA A 21 10.55 -2.20 1.82
CA ALA A 21 11.47 -3.32 1.95
C ALA A 21 12.93 -2.87 1.99
N SER A 22 13.33 -1.90 1.16
CA SER A 22 14.69 -1.34 1.17
C SER A 22 14.97 -0.62 2.49
N TYR A 23 14.00 0.18 2.98
CA TYR A 23 14.08 0.87 4.26
C TYR A 23 14.26 -0.11 5.42
N GLU A 24 13.42 -1.14 5.50
CA GLU A 24 13.44 -2.09 6.61
C GLU A 24 14.74 -2.92 6.60
N LEU A 25 15.20 -3.38 5.44
CA LEU A 25 16.48 -4.10 5.31
C LEU A 25 17.67 -3.26 5.78
N THR A 26 17.74 -2.00 5.35
CA THR A 26 18.84 -1.11 5.71
C THR A 26 18.79 -0.66 7.17
N LYS A 27 17.58 -0.56 7.75
CA LYS A 27 17.37 -0.31 9.18
C LYS A 27 17.81 -1.50 10.03
N LEU A 28 17.42 -2.72 9.66
CA LEU A 28 17.74 -3.94 10.43
C LEU A 28 19.20 -4.35 10.32
N ASN A 29 19.83 -4.12 9.16
CA ASN A 29 21.24 -4.40 8.97
C ASN A 29 21.91 -3.34 8.07
N PRO A 30 22.49 -2.30 8.69
CA PRO A 30 23.17 -1.21 7.96
C PRO A 30 24.36 -1.65 7.10
N GLU A 31 24.91 -2.84 7.32
CA GLU A 31 26.04 -3.37 6.54
C GLU A 31 25.59 -4.03 5.22
N LEU A 32 24.29 -4.29 5.03
CA LEU A 32 23.77 -4.86 3.79
C LEU A 32 23.95 -3.88 2.62
N LYS A 33 24.55 -4.36 1.54
CA LYS A 33 24.62 -3.63 0.27
C LYS A 33 23.35 -3.87 -0.50
N VAL A 34 22.38 -2.98 -0.30
CA VAL A 34 21.07 -3.03 -0.96
C VAL A 34 21.06 -2.11 -2.19
N ILE A 35 20.50 -2.58 -3.30
CA ILE A 35 20.16 -1.73 -4.45
C ILE A 35 18.67 -1.86 -4.80
N LEU A 36 18.02 -0.72 -4.96
CA LEU A 36 16.66 -0.60 -5.46
C LEU A 36 16.70 -0.05 -6.88
N ILE A 37 16.10 -0.76 -7.83
CA ILE A 37 16.11 -0.41 -9.25
C ILE A 37 14.68 -0.29 -9.75
N ASP A 38 14.40 0.74 -10.54
CA ASP A 38 13.14 0.86 -11.28
C ASP A 38 13.42 1.14 -12.76
N LYS A 39 12.47 0.75 -13.63
CA LYS A 39 12.53 1.03 -15.07
C LYS A 39 12.25 2.49 -15.40
N GLY A 40 11.60 3.23 -14.50
CA GLY A 40 11.27 4.63 -14.65
C GLY A 40 12.36 5.57 -14.13
N GLN A 41 11.98 6.82 -13.90
CA GLN A 41 12.88 7.89 -13.49
C GLN A 41 12.76 8.18 -11.99
N ASP A 42 13.73 8.90 -11.42
CA ASP A 42 13.59 9.49 -10.09
C ASP A 42 12.43 10.51 -10.05
N ILE A 43 11.98 10.84 -8.84
CA ILE A 43 10.77 11.64 -8.64
C ILE A 43 10.84 13.04 -9.28
N TYR A 44 12.03 13.64 -9.36
CA TYR A 44 12.21 15.00 -9.88
C TYR A 44 12.14 15.08 -11.39
N HIS A 45 12.43 13.96 -12.07
CA HIS A 45 12.40 13.88 -13.53
C HIS A 45 11.13 13.22 -14.08
N ARG A 46 10.33 12.54 -13.24
CA ARG A 46 9.03 11.99 -13.65
C ARG A 46 8.09 13.08 -14.17
N SER A 47 7.68 12.96 -15.44
CA SER A 47 6.86 13.97 -16.11
C SER A 47 5.81 13.35 -17.02
N CYS A 48 4.54 13.37 -16.60
CA CYS A 48 3.42 12.99 -17.46
C CYS A 48 2.98 14.18 -18.34
N PRO A 49 3.01 14.08 -19.69
CA PRO A 49 2.58 15.16 -20.57
C PRO A 49 1.08 15.48 -20.43
N ILE A 50 0.26 14.52 -19.99
CA ILE A 50 -1.17 14.74 -19.71
C ILE A 50 -1.35 15.64 -18.49
N HIS A 51 -0.65 15.35 -17.38
CA HIS A 51 -0.69 16.21 -16.18
C HIS A 51 -0.12 17.61 -16.45
N LYS A 52 0.74 17.75 -17.48
CA LYS A 52 1.25 19.04 -17.95
C LYS A 52 0.31 19.75 -18.94
N GLY A 53 -0.83 19.16 -19.30
CA GLY A 53 -1.77 19.70 -20.28
C GLY A 53 -1.25 19.74 -21.72
N ILE A 54 -0.17 19.00 -22.01
CA ILE A 54 0.46 18.95 -23.34
C ILE A 54 -0.30 17.97 -24.25
N LEU A 55 -0.77 16.86 -23.69
CA LEU A 55 -1.54 15.84 -24.39
C LEU A 55 -2.87 15.61 -23.67
N THR A 56 -3.91 15.27 -24.42
CA THR A 56 -5.24 14.91 -23.88
C THR A 56 -5.38 13.42 -23.61
N GLU A 57 -4.54 12.60 -24.22
CA GLU A 57 -4.55 11.14 -24.11
C GLU A 57 -3.13 10.57 -24.06
N CYS A 58 -3.02 9.32 -23.62
CA CYS A 58 -1.74 8.62 -23.60
C CYS A 58 -1.21 8.44 -25.02
N PRO A 59 0.10 8.62 -25.25
CA PRO A 59 0.66 8.45 -26.58
C PRO A 59 0.56 6.99 -27.03
N THR A 60 0.23 6.77 -28.30
CA THR A 60 0.37 5.46 -28.93
C THR A 60 1.83 5.28 -29.35
N THR A 61 2.51 4.30 -28.77
CA THR A 61 3.90 3.99 -29.12
C THR A 61 3.94 2.70 -29.93
N LYS A 62 4.82 2.61 -30.95
CA LYS A 62 4.93 1.43 -31.82
C LYS A 62 5.39 0.15 -31.10
N ARG A 63 5.70 0.23 -29.81
CA ARG A 63 6.27 -0.87 -29.02
C ARG A 63 5.20 -1.69 -28.29
N PHE A 64 4.00 -1.16 -28.10
CA PHE A 64 2.93 -1.82 -27.36
C PHE A 64 1.64 -1.83 -28.20
N GLU A 65 0.81 -2.86 -28.02
CA GLU A 65 -0.50 -2.96 -28.69
C GLU A 65 -1.57 -2.02 -28.10
N TYR A 66 -1.21 -1.27 -27.04
CA TYR A 66 -2.07 -0.35 -26.30
C TYR A 66 -1.39 1.01 -26.11
N GLN A 67 -2.18 2.06 -25.84
CA GLN A 67 -1.67 3.40 -25.56
C GLN A 67 -0.81 3.39 -24.29
N SER A 68 0.46 3.80 -24.41
CA SER A 68 1.40 3.83 -23.30
C SER A 68 2.64 4.64 -23.64
N CYS A 69 3.15 5.37 -22.66
CA CYS A 69 4.42 6.07 -22.75
C CYS A 69 5.59 5.09 -22.95
N TYR A 70 6.62 5.57 -23.65
CA TYR A 70 7.87 4.85 -23.89
C TYR A 70 9.05 5.72 -23.43
N PRO A 71 10.08 5.20 -22.72
CA PRO A 71 10.29 3.79 -22.33
C PRO A 71 9.46 3.31 -21.14
N THR A 72 8.92 4.21 -20.33
CA THR A 72 8.09 3.89 -19.16
C THR A 72 7.06 5.00 -18.93
N CYS A 73 5.87 4.64 -18.44
CA CYS A 73 4.89 5.61 -18.00
C CYS A 73 5.34 6.34 -16.74
N ALA A 74 5.43 7.67 -16.84
CA ALA A 74 5.79 8.51 -15.71
C ALA A 74 4.78 8.43 -14.55
N LEU A 75 3.53 7.99 -14.76
CA LEU A 75 2.56 7.83 -13.67
C LEU A 75 2.73 6.53 -12.89
N THR A 76 3.14 5.44 -13.54
CA THR A 76 3.17 4.11 -12.91
C THR A 76 4.57 3.55 -12.69
N GLY A 77 5.58 4.09 -13.35
CA GLY A 77 6.98 3.68 -13.20
C GLY A 77 7.89 4.83 -12.78
N GLY A 78 8.93 4.48 -12.02
CA GLY A 78 9.86 5.40 -11.37
C GLY A 78 9.71 5.40 -9.86
N TRP A 79 10.47 6.26 -9.18
CA TRP A 79 10.47 6.38 -7.73
C TRP A 79 9.07 6.69 -7.17
N GLY A 80 8.59 5.86 -6.25
CA GLY A 80 7.25 5.91 -5.65
C GLY A 80 6.17 5.18 -6.46
N GLY A 81 6.50 4.60 -7.62
CA GLY A 81 5.56 3.84 -8.46
C GLY A 81 4.27 4.60 -8.77
N SER A 82 3.14 3.90 -8.81
CA SER A 82 1.82 4.49 -9.01
C SER A 82 1.34 5.39 -7.85
N GLY A 83 1.96 5.27 -6.66
CA GLY A 83 1.57 6.06 -5.49
C GLY A 83 2.09 7.50 -5.54
N ALA A 84 3.17 7.79 -6.26
CA ALA A 84 3.82 9.10 -6.22
C ALA A 84 2.97 10.28 -6.73
N PHE A 85 2.01 10.01 -7.62
CA PHE A 85 1.11 11.01 -8.19
C PHE A 85 -0.35 10.79 -7.79
N SER A 86 -0.58 10.10 -6.67
CA SER A 86 -1.90 10.07 -6.03
C SER A 86 -2.15 11.34 -5.22
N ASP A 87 -3.31 11.42 -4.57
CA ASP A 87 -3.62 12.45 -3.59
C ASP A 87 -2.94 12.21 -2.22
N GLY A 88 -2.05 11.21 -2.12
CA GLY A 88 -1.22 10.96 -0.96
C GLY A 88 -1.95 10.39 0.26
N LYS A 89 -3.22 9.99 0.13
CA LYS A 89 -3.98 9.42 1.25
C LYS A 89 -3.51 8.02 1.56
N PHE A 90 -3.12 7.81 2.82
CA PHE A 90 -2.77 6.50 3.35
C PHE A 90 -3.97 5.92 4.09
N ASN A 91 -4.37 4.71 3.71
CA ASN A 91 -5.54 4.06 4.30
C ASN A 91 -5.14 3.29 5.56
N ILE A 92 -5.62 3.74 6.72
CA ILE A 92 -5.44 3.04 7.99
C ILE A 92 -6.64 2.09 8.19
N THR A 93 -6.72 1.05 7.36
CA THR A 93 -7.73 -0.02 7.44
C THR A 93 -7.24 -1.26 6.70
N THR A 94 -7.72 -2.43 7.12
CA THR A 94 -7.47 -3.73 6.48
C THR A 94 -8.37 -4.00 5.27
N ASP A 95 -9.35 -3.15 4.99
CA ASP A 95 -10.36 -3.37 3.94
C ASP A 95 -9.80 -3.18 2.52
N PHE A 96 -8.61 -2.60 2.40
CA PHE A 96 -7.92 -2.36 1.13
C PHE A 96 -6.54 -3.01 1.13
N GLY A 97 -5.98 -3.26 -0.05
CA GLY A 97 -4.62 -3.80 -0.19
C GLY A 97 -4.56 -5.27 -0.62
N GLY A 98 -5.68 -5.85 -1.05
CA GLY A 98 -5.72 -7.19 -1.63
C GLY A 98 -6.09 -8.25 -0.60
N TRP A 99 -5.28 -9.30 -0.51
CA TRP A 99 -5.63 -10.56 0.15
C TRP A 99 -4.80 -10.81 1.42
N MET A 100 -4.12 -9.79 1.97
CA MET A 100 -3.24 -9.97 3.14
C MET A 100 -3.99 -10.51 4.36
N GLY A 101 -5.25 -10.13 4.55
CA GLY A 101 -6.11 -10.65 5.61
C GLY A 101 -6.37 -12.16 5.54
N ASP A 102 -6.13 -12.80 4.38
CA ASP A 102 -6.23 -14.26 4.24
C ASP A 102 -5.01 -14.98 4.83
N TYR A 103 -3.90 -14.27 5.04
CA TYR A 103 -2.61 -14.85 5.47
C TYR A 103 -2.21 -14.48 6.89
N ILE A 104 -2.63 -13.31 7.37
CA ILE A 104 -2.31 -12.83 8.72
C ILE A 104 -3.58 -12.29 9.41
N PRO A 105 -3.68 -12.39 10.76
CA PRO A 105 -4.81 -11.86 11.50
C PRO A 105 -5.00 -10.36 11.28
N SER A 106 -6.24 -9.89 11.25
CA SER A 106 -6.56 -8.48 10.99
C SER A 106 -5.88 -7.51 11.96
N ALA A 107 -5.71 -7.90 13.23
CA ALA A 107 -5.00 -7.11 14.23
C ALA A 107 -3.52 -6.91 13.84
N GLU A 108 -2.83 -7.99 13.47
CA GLU A 108 -1.42 -7.93 13.03
C GLU A 108 -1.27 -7.13 11.73
N LEU A 109 -2.22 -7.29 10.79
CA LEU A 109 -2.21 -6.48 9.57
C LEU A 109 -2.39 -4.99 9.86
N LEU A 110 -3.29 -4.63 10.78
CA LEU A 110 -3.50 -3.25 11.18
C LEU A 110 -2.24 -2.66 11.84
N ASP A 111 -1.60 -3.42 12.74
CA ASP A 111 -0.34 -3.01 13.37
C ASP A 111 0.76 -2.73 12.33
N LEU A 112 0.84 -3.55 11.28
CA LEU A 112 1.79 -3.35 10.18
C LEU A 112 1.45 -2.10 9.34
N ILE A 113 0.17 -1.83 9.11
CA ILE A 113 -0.28 -0.61 8.41
C ILE A 113 0.08 0.62 9.24
N GLU A 114 -0.21 0.61 10.54
CA GLU A 114 0.15 1.69 11.46
C GLU A 114 1.66 1.88 11.54
N TYR A 115 2.45 0.80 11.53
CA TYR A 115 3.91 0.89 11.48
C TYR A 115 4.40 1.62 10.23
N VAL A 116 3.81 1.33 9.06
CA VAL A 116 4.13 2.05 7.81
C VAL A 116 3.71 3.53 7.89
N ASP A 117 2.57 3.83 8.49
CA ASP A 117 2.11 5.20 8.73
C ASP A 117 3.10 5.99 9.60
N GLN A 118 3.57 5.40 10.70
CA GLN A 118 4.58 6.01 11.56
C GLN A 118 5.88 6.32 10.83
N ILE A 119 6.30 5.45 9.89
CA ILE A 119 7.44 5.75 9.03
C ILE A 119 7.14 6.97 8.15
N ASN A 120 5.98 7.03 7.50
CA ASN A 120 5.59 8.19 6.68
C ASN A 120 5.57 9.50 7.50
N LEU A 121 5.00 9.48 8.71
CA LEU A 121 4.98 10.62 9.63
C LEU A 121 6.41 11.07 9.99
N SER A 122 7.32 10.11 10.24
CA SER A 122 8.73 10.42 10.53
C SER A 122 9.45 11.13 9.37
N PHE A 123 8.96 10.96 8.14
CA PHE A 123 9.46 11.63 6.93
C PHE A 123 8.63 12.86 6.51
N GLY A 124 7.74 13.34 7.38
CA GLY A 124 7.01 14.60 7.19
C GLY A 124 5.62 14.47 6.54
N ALA A 125 5.01 13.29 6.58
CA ALA A 125 3.59 13.16 6.28
C ALA A 125 2.74 13.96 7.30
N THR A 126 1.52 14.34 6.91
CA THR A 126 0.59 15.06 7.78
C THR A 126 0.00 14.12 8.84
N GLU A 127 -0.24 14.63 10.04
CA GLU A 127 -1.00 13.93 11.09
C GLU A 127 -2.52 14.05 10.88
N GLU A 128 -2.96 14.87 9.92
CA GLU A 128 -4.38 15.03 9.62
C GLU A 128 -4.96 13.74 9.01
N THR A 129 -5.99 13.21 9.67
CA THR A 129 -6.77 12.08 9.17
C THR A 129 -8.06 12.57 8.52
N HIS A 130 -8.45 11.91 7.43
CA HIS A 130 -9.69 12.20 6.72
C HIS A 130 -10.56 10.94 6.67
N GLY A 131 -11.77 11.04 7.20
CA GLY A 131 -12.62 9.89 7.49
C GLY A 131 -12.83 9.78 9.00
N SER A 132 -14.09 9.67 9.43
CA SER A 132 -14.44 9.71 10.85
C SER A 132 -14.11 8.39 11.55
N LEU A 133 -12.96 8.32 12.22
CA LEU A 133 -12.63 7.24 13.17
C LEU A 133 -13.75 7.04 14.22
N GLN A 134 -14.39 8.13 14.68
CA GLN A 134 -15.53 8.07 15.60
C GLN A 134 -16.74 7.29 15.07
N VAL A 135 -16.97 7.30 13.76
CA VAL A 135 -18.03 6.50 13.14
C VAL A 135 -17.58 5.05 13.06
N SER A 136 -16.31 4.78 12.75
CA SER A 136 -15.76 3.42 12.68
C SER A 136 -15.71 2.72 14.05
N GLU A 137 -15.31 3.40 15.13
CA GLU A 137 -15.29 2.80 16.48
C GLU A 137 -16.70 2.50 16.98
N THR A 138 -17.64 3.44 16.80
CA THR A 138 -19.05 3.21 17.14
C THR A 138 -19.65 2.09 16.29
N ILE A 139 -19.34 2.03 15.00
CA ILE A 139 -19.81 0.95 14.12
C ILE A 139 -19.21 -0.39 14.55
N LYS A 140 -17.90 -0.47 14.80
CA LYS A 140 -17.24 -1.70 15.28
C LYS A 140 -17.81 -2.20 16.61
N ALA A 141 -18.11 -1.28 17.52
CA ALA A 141 -18.77 -1.62 18.79
C ALA A 141 -20.19 -2.18 18.55
N LEU A 142 -20.95 -1.58 17.65
CA LEU A 142 -22.28 -2.06 17.27
C LEU A 142 -22.24 -3.41 16.54
N GLU A 143 -21.26 -3.62 15.65
CA GLU A 143 -21.07 -4.91 14.95
C GLU A 143 -20.79 -6.03 15.95
N HIS A 144 -19.92 -5.77 16.94
CA HIS A 144 -19.66 -6.73 18.02
C HIS A 144 -20.91 -7.02 18.87
N GLU A 145 -21.69 -6.00 19.22
CA GLU A 145 -22.97 -6.19 19.94
C GLU A 145 -23.98 -7.01 19.11
N ILE A 146 -24.02 -6.82 17.79
CA ILE A 146 -24.87 -7.59 16.88
C ILE A 146 -24.43 -9.05 16.84
N ASP A 147 -23.13 -9.32 16.68
CA ASP A 147 -22.58 -10.69 16.66
C ASP A 147 -22.87 -11.44 17.98
N GLU A 148 -22.72 -10.78 19.13
CA GLU A 148 -23.07 -11.37 20.43
C GLU A 148 -24.58 -11.70 20.53
N LEU A 149 -25.44 -10.81 20.02
CA LEU A 149 -26.88 -11.03 20.02
C LEU A 149 -27.28 -12.17 19.07
N GLU A 150 -26.64 -12.31 17.90
CA GLU A 150 -26.89 -13.40 16.97
C GLU A 150 -26.53 -14.76 17.60
N ILE A 151 -25.40 -14.84 18.32
CA ILE A 151 -25.00 -16.04 19.06
C ILE A 151 -26.05 -16.41 20.13
N LEU A 152 -26.53 -15.42 20.89
CA LEU A 152 -27.54 -15.65 21.94
C LEU A 152 -28.87 -16.11 21.35
N ILE A 153 -29.30 -15.55 20.22
CA ILE A 153 -30.51 -15.98 19.51
C ILE A 153 -30.37 -17.43 19.05
N ASP A 154 -29.24 -17.81 18.47
CA ASP A 154 -28.99 -19.18 18.00
C ASP A 154 -29.02 -20.20 19.16
N GLU A 155 -28.43 -19.86 20.32
CA GLU A 155 -28.46 -20.69 21.53
C GLU A 155 -29.88 -20.89 22.08
N ASP A 156 -30.68 -19.83 22.15
CA ASP A 156 -32.06 -19.89 22.66
C ASP A 156 -32.96 -20.71 21.70
N THR A 157 -32.78 -20.54 20.39
CA THR A 157 -33.49 -21.31 19.37
C THR A 157 -33.15 -22.82 19.46
N THR A 158 -31.90 -23.17 19.81
CA THR A 158 -31.52 -24.57 20.03
C THR A 158 -32.09 -25.16 21.32
N LEU A 159 -32.31 -24.35 22.35
CA LEU A 159 -32.96 -24.77 23.60
C LEU A 159 -34.45 -25.03 23.41
N GLU A 160 -35.17 -24.18 22.67
CA GLU A 160 -36.58 -24.39 22.34
C GLU A 160 -36.80 -25.68 21.52
N GLN A 161 -35.89 -26.00 20.59
CA GLN A 161 -35.97 -27.24 19.81
C GLN A 161 -35.69 -28.51 20.63
N LYS A 162 -34.95 -28.42 21.75
CA LYS A 162 -34.71 -29.55 22.67
C LYS A 162 -35.85 -29.79 23.65
N ASN A 163 -36.69 -28.79 23.87
CA ASN A 163 -37.81 -28.82 24.82
C ASN A 163 -39.16 -29.19 24.17
N ASN A 164 -39.19 -29.38 22.84
CA ASN A 164 -40.30 -29.95 22.07
C ASN A 164 -40.00 -31.40 21.65
#